data_AF-J3HTR2-F1
#
_entry.id   AF-J3HTR2-F1
#
_cell.length_a   1.000
_cell.length_b   1.000
_cell.length_c   1.000
_cell.angle_alpha   90.00
_cell.angle_beta   90.00
_cell.angle_gamma   90.00
#
_symmetry.space_group_name_H-M   'P 1'
#
loop_
_entity.id
_entity.type
_entity.pdbx_description
1 polymer ?
#
loop_
_entity_poly.entity_id
_entity_poly.type
_entity_poly.pdbx_seq_one_letter_code
_entity_poly.pdbx_strand_id
1 'polypeptide(L)'
;MQKVVSAVSCQVIPFPLTKRLATVREVASKLREKNERHAEAYRNSIADGLFEHLAKIGLSEDEQDEQVGAFFSAVELEMFAMYDPSGIYGDRSVY
;
A
#
# COMPACT_ATOMS: atom_id res chain seq x y z
N MET A 1 36.05 -25.97 20.20
CA MET A 1 35.89 -24.93 19.16
C MET A 1 34.50 -25.08 18.56
N GLN A 2 33.54 -24.24 18.96
CA GLN A 2 32.14 -24.33 18.52
C GLN A 2 31.92 -23.33 17.38
N LYS A 3 31.58 -23.82 16.18
CA LYS A 3 31.22 -22.97 15.04
C LYS A 3 29.85 -22.35 15.28
N VAL A 4 29.82 -21.03 15.46
CA VAL A 4 28.59 -20.24 15.45
C VAL A 4 28.15 -20.11 13.99
N VAL A 5 27.16 -20.89 13.58
CA VAL A 5 26.49 -20.70 12.29
C VAL A 5 25.50 -19.55 12.48
N SER A 6 25.92 -18.35 12.10
CA SER A 6 25.01 -17.21 11.96
C SER A 6 24.08 -17.50 10.79
N ALA A 7 22.82 -17.82 11.10
CA ALA A 7 21.79 -17.91 10.09
C ALA A 7 21.61 -16.53 9.47
N VAL A 8 22.06 -16.36 8.22
CA VAL A 8 21.83 -15.13 7.46
C VAL A 8 20.33 -15.01 7.23
N SER A 9 19.66 -14.14 8.00
CA SER A 9 18.25 -13.83 7.79
C SER A 9 18.10 -13.12 6.45
N CYS A 10 17.66 -13.83 5.42
CA CYS A 10 17.34 -13.24 4.14
C CYS A 10 15.95 -12.59 4.25
N GLN A 11 15.91 -11.28 4.48
CA GLN A 11 14.67 -10.53 4.48
C GLN A 11 14.33 -10.19 3.03
N VAL A 12 13.38 -10.92 2.45
CA VAL A 12 12.79 -10.55 1.17
C VAL A 12 11.93 -9.32 1.41
N ILE A 13 12.33 -8.19 0.82
CA ILE A 13 11.56 -6.95 0.83
C ILE A 13 10.81 -6.91 -0.51
N PRO A 14 9.52 -7.30 -0.55
CA PRO A 14 8.75 -7.23 -1.78
C PRO A 14 8.39 -5.76 -2.02
N PHE A 15 9.29 -5.11 -2.75
CA PHE A 15 9.16 -3.77 -3.29
C PHE A 15 8.92 -3.86 -4.80
N PRO A 16 8.11 -2.96 -5.40
CA PRO A 16 7.38 -1.84 -4.82
C PRO A 16 6.02 -2.22 -4.20
N LEU A 17 5.51 -1.42 -3.27
CA LEU A 17 4.23 -1.64 -2.56
C LEU A 17 3.03 -1.80 -3.52
N THR A 18 3.10 -1.16 -4.69
CA THR A 18 2.11 -1.28 -5.78
C THR A 18 1.96 -2.70 -6.33
N LYS A 19 2.96 -3.58 -6.15
CA LYS A 19 2.88 -5.00 -6.54
C LYS A 19 2.18 -5.88 -5.51
N ARG A 20 1.81 -5.36 -4.32
CA ARG A 20 1.02 -6.07 -3.31
C ARG A 20 -0.48 -5.96 -3.59
N LEU A 21 -0.90 -6.39 -4.78
CA LEU A 21 -2.28 -6.32 -5.28
C LEU A 21 -3.32 -6.87 -4.27
N ALA A 22 -3.01 -7.95 -3.57
CA ALA A 22 -3.89 -8.51 -2.54
C ALA A 22 -4.14 -7.52 -1.39
N THR A 23 -3.08 -6.86 -0.89
CA THR A 23 -3.17 -5.85 0.18
C THR A 23 -3.88 -4.59 -0.31
N VAL A 24 -3.60 -4.14 -1.53
CA VAL A 24 -4.27 -2.98 -2.14
C VAL A 24 -5.78 -3.21 -2.22
N ARG A 25 -6.21 -4.38 -2.73
CA ARG A 25 -7.62 -4.75 -2.80
C ARG A 25 -8.28 -4.88 -1.44
N GLU A 26 -7.59 -5.48 -0.47
CA GLU A 26 -8.10 -5.60 0.89
C GLU A 26 -8.34 -4.23 1.55
N VAL A 27 -7.38 -3.31 1.42
CA VAL A 27 -7.53 -1.94 1.94
C VAL A 27 -8.64 -1.20 1.20
N ALA A 28 -8.73 -1.33 -0.13
CA ALA A 28 -9.81 -0.73 -0.92
C ALA A 28 -11.20 -1.23 -0.49
N SER A 29 -11.37 -2.54 -0.29
CA SER A 29 -12.63 -3.11 0.21
C SER A 29 -12.98 -2.60 1.61
N LYS A 30 -12.01 -2.59 2.53
CA LYS A 30 -12.22 -2.09 3.91
C LYS A 30 -12.53 -0.59 3.95
N LEU A 31 -11.95 0.22 3.05
CA LEU A 31 -12.26 1.63 2.95
C LEU A 31 -13.67 1.87 2.43
N ARG A 32 -14.12 1.08 1.45
CA ARG A 32 -15.48 1.15 0.91
C ARG A 32 -16.56 0.87 1.95
N GLU A 33 -16.29 -0.04 2.89
CA GLU A 33 -17.24 -0.41 3.95
C GLU A 33 -17.36 0.65 5.06
N LYS A 34 -16.42 1.60 5.13
CA LYS A 34 -16.36 2.59 6.21
C LYS A 34 -17.08 3.89 5.81
N ASN A 35 -17.76 4.48 6.78
CA ASN A 35 -18.23 5.86 6.68
C ASN A 35 -17.04 6.81 6.54
N GLU A 36 -17.21 7.94 5.85
CA GLU A 36 -16.16 8.91 5.50
C GLU A 36 -15.18 9.21 6.64
N ARG A 37 -15.70 9.52 7.84
CA ARG A 37 -14.88 9.79 9.04
C ARG A 37 -14.03 8.60 9.50
N HIS A 38 -14.58 7.38 9.40
CA HIS A 38 -13.86 6.16 9.76
C HIS A 38 -12.89 5.74 8.66
N ALA A 39 -13.18 6.09 7.40
CA ALA A 39 -12.30 5.83 6.27
C ALA A 39 -11.03 6.68 6.38
N GLU A 40 -11.15 7.96 6.68
CA GLU A 40 -9.99 8.86 6.90
C GLU A 40 -9.10 8.37 8.06
N ALA A 41 -9.69 8.09 9.22
CA ALA A 41 -8.94 7.56 10.36
C ALA A 41 -8.25 6.22 10.03
N TYR A 42 -8.89 5.38 9.21
CA TYR A 42 -8.30 4.13 8.75
C TYR A 42 -7.15 4.34 7.75
N ARG A 43 -7.28 5.30 6.82
CA ARG A 43 -6.18 5.68 5.91
C ARG A 43 -4.96 6.15 6.70
N ASN A 44 -5.15 7.04 7.68
CA ASN A 44 -4.06 7.53 8.51
C ASN A 44 -3.36 6.40 9.28
N SER A 45 -4.12 5.51 9.90
CA SER A 45 -3.53 4.34 10.60
C SER A 45 -2.73 3.41 9.68
N ILE A 46 -3.15 3.25 8.42
CA ILE A 46 -2.41 2.46 7.44
C ILE A 46 -1.15 3.21 6.98
N ALA A 47 -1.24 4.52 6.76
CA ALA A 47 -0.11 5.36 6.41
C ALA A 47 0.97 5.31 7.50
N ASP A 48 0.59 5.53 8.76
CA ASP A 48 1.51 5.48 9.91
C ASP A 48 2.26 4.14 9.97
N GLY A 49 1.54 3.02 9.81
CA GLY A 49 2.15 1.69 9.80
C GLY A 49 3.10 1.45 8.63
N LEU A 50 2.81 2.04 7.46
CA LEU A 50 3.70 1.98 6.30
C LEU A 50 4.95 2.83 6.53
N PHE A 51 4.81 4.07 7.00
CA PHE A 51 5.93 4.95 7.34
C PHE A 51 6.86 4.30 8.37
N GLU A 52 6.32 3.75 9.47
CA GLU A 52 7.12 3.03 10.46
C GLU A 52 7.86 1.84 9.86
N HIS A 53 7.21 1.09 8.96
CA HIS A 53 7.83 -0.06 8.33
C HIS A 53 8.97 0.35 7.38
N LEU A 54 8.74 1.38 6.56
CA LEU A 54 9.71 1.89 5.59
C LEU A 54 10.89 2.57 6.29
N ALA A 55 10.65 3.30 7.38
CA ALA A 55 11.71 3.84 8.24
C ALA A 55 12.57 2.73 8.87
N LYS A 56 11.95 1.63 9.34
CA LYS A 56 12.68 0.48 9.91
C LYS A 56 13.61 -0.21 8.91
N ILE A 57 13.29 -0.18 7.62
CA ILE A 57 14.14 -0.74 6.56
C ILE A 57 15.13 0.29 5.99
N GLY A 58 15.11 1.53 6.50
CA GLY A 58 16.11 2.56 6.22
C GLY A 58 15.87 3.39 4.95
N LEU A 59 14.63 3.47 4.45
CA LEU A 59 14.30 4.39 3.36
C LEU A 59 14.36 5.84 3.85
N SER A 60 14.77 6.76 2.97
CA SER A 60 14.70 8.20 3.22
C SER A 60 13.24 8.68 3.30
N GLU A 61 12.98 9.81 3.95
CA GLU A 61 11.63 10.38 4.07
C GLU A 61 11.00 10.63 2.68
N ASP A 62 11.79 11.14 1.72
CA ASP A 62 11.33 11.37 0.35
C ASP A 62 10.87 10.06 -0.34
N GLU A 63 11.63 8.97 -0.17
CA GLU A 63 11.27 7.66 -0.70
C GLU A 63 10.08 7.05 0.05
N GLN A 64 9.92 7.34 1.34
CA GLN A 64 8.76 6.90 2.11
C GLN A 64 7.48 7.55 1.57
N ASP A 65 7.50 8.87 1.38
CA ASP A 65 6.37 9.64 0.86
C ASP A 65 5.98 9.19 -0.54
N GLU A 66 6.95 9.00 -1.43
CA GLU A 66 6.69 8.50 -2.79
C GLU A 66 5.99 7.13 -2.76
N GLN A 67 6.44 6.23 -1.88
CA GLN A 67 5.94 4.86 -1.81
C GLN A 67 4.56 4.76 -1.14
N VAL A 68 4.35 5.52 -0.07
CA VAL A 68 3.05 5.60 0.59
C VAL A 68 2.03 6.26 -0.35
N GLY A 69 2.43 7.34 -1.05
CA GLY A 69 1.60 7.98 -2.06
C GLY A 69 1.21 7.02 -3.19
N ALA A 70 2.19 6.33 -3.78
CA ALA A 70 1.94 5.35 -4.84
C ALA A 70 1.02 4.20 -4.38
N PHE A 71 1.14 3.77 -3.13
CA PHE A 71 0.24 2.77 -2.55
C PHE A 71 -1.20 3.27 -2.50
N PHE A 72 -1.45 4.47 -1.98
CA PHE A 72 -2.80 5.01 -1.90
C PHE A 72 -3.40 5.34 -3.27
N SER A 73 -2.61 5.80 -4.25
CA SER A 73 -3.08 5.93 -5.63
C SER A 73 -3.56 4.60 -6.22
N ALA A 74 -2.84 3.50 -5.94
CA ALA A 74 -3.27 2.17 -6.36
C ALA A 74 -4.55 1.71 -5.65
N VAL A 75 -4.71 2.04 -4.37
CA VAL A 75 -5.93 1.75 -3.59
C VAL A 75 -7.12 2.51 -4.17
N GLU A 76 -6.96 3.80 -4.50
CA GLU A 76 -8.02 4.60 -5.10
C GLU A 76 -8.42 4.07 -6.48
N LEU A 77 -7.45 3.73 -7.32
CA LEU A 77 -7.72 3.10 -8.62
C LEU A 77 -8.52 1.80 -8.47
N GLU A 78 -8.19 0.95 -7.49
CA GLU A 78 -8.96 -0.28 -7.26
C GLU A 78 -10.33 0.00 -6.66
N MET A 79 -10.48 1.03 -5.81
CA MET A 79 -11.81 1.48 -5.38
C MET A 79 -12.66 1.89 -6.58
N PHE A 80 -12.12 2.70 -7.50
CA PHE A 80 -12.81 3.08 -8.74
C PHE A 80 -13.20 1.86 -9.59
N ALA A 81 -12.30 0.89 -9.76
CA ALA A 81 -12.58 -0.35 -10.48
C ALA A 81 -13.72 -1.19 -9.83
N MET A 82 -13.87 -1.13 -8.50
CA MET A 82 -14.99 -1.78 -7.80
C MET A 82 -16.33 -1.03 -7.98
N TYR A 83 -16.31 0.28 -8.22
CA TYR A 83 -17.52 1.07 -8.49
C TYR A 83 -17.99 0.95 -9.94
N ASP A 84 -17.06 0.86 -10.90
CA ASP A 84 -17.35 0.61 -12.32
C ASP A 84 -16.71 -0.69 -12.80
N PRO A 85 -17.28 -1.87 -12.47
CA PRO A 85 -16.80 -3.15 -12.97
C PRO A 85 -17.04 -3.33 -14.47
N SER A 86 -17.81 -2.45 -15.10
CA SER A 86 -18.16 -2.50 -16.52
C SER A 86 -17.17 -1.75 -17.41
N GLY A 87 -16.36 -0.85 -16.84
CA GLY A 87 -15.38 -0.03 -17.55
C GLY A 87 -16.00 0.99 -18.51
N ILE A 88 -17.31 1.26 -18.39
CA ILE A 88 -18.06 2.09 -19.34
C ILE A 88 -17.92 3.58 -19.01
N TYR A 89 -17.49 3.93 -17.79
CA TYR A 89 -17.22 5.31 -17.37
C TYR A 89 -15.73 5.68 -17.41
N GLY A 90 -14.85 4.77 -17.83
CA GLY A 90 -13.40 4.95 -17.86
C GLY A 90 -12.83 4.96 -19.28
N ASP A 91 -13.33 5.83 -20.17
CA ASP A 91 -12.58 6.17 -21.37
C ASP A 91 -11.27 6.85 -20.96
N ARG A 92 -10.16 6.11 -21.04
CA ARG A 92 -8.80 6.55 -20.70
C ARG A 92 -8.22 7.59 -21.68
N SER A 93 -9.07 8.38 -22.34
CA SER A 93 -8.68 9.38 -23.34
C SER A 93 -8.69 10.82 -22.84
N VAL A 94 -9.04 11.09 -21.59
CA VAL A 94 -9.12 12.47 -21.08
C VAL A 94 -8.66 12.51 -19.63
N TYR A 95 -7.35 12.58 -19.43
CA TYR A 95 -6.60 13.48 -18.55
C TYR A 95 -5.12 13.16 -18.69
#